data_AF-A0A8I1UR39-F1
#
_entry.id   AF-A0A8I1UR39-F1
#
_cell.length_a   1.000
_cell.length_b   1.000
_cell.length_c   1.000
_cell.angle_alpha   90.00
_cell.angle_beta   90.00
_cell.angle_gamma   90.00
#
_symmetry.space_group_name_H-M   'P 1'
#
loop_
_entity.id
_entity.type
_entity.pdbx_description
1 polymer ?
#
loop_
_entity_poly.entity_id
_entity_poly.type
_entity_poly.pdbx_seq_one_letter_code
_entity_poly.pdbx_strand_id
1 'polypeptide(L)'
;MALLTETEVRARARQMTTLRKSAAREILTETASAGARFDVFLSHSSSEPEEILLGIKGYLEDAGLSLYVDRYTDPHLSPEKVTQETAKILRGRLRASQSLLYVYSDHSELLPV
;
A
#
# COMPACT_ATOMS: atom_id res chain seq x y z
N MET A 1 -10.21 20.75 2.38
CA MET A 1 -9.75 19.47 1.81
C MET A 1 -8.37 19.73 1.23
N ALA A 2 -7.35 19.01 1.68
CA ALA A 2 -6.03 19.10 1.06
C ALA A 2 -6.07 18.29 -0.25
N LEU A 3 -5.68 18.91 -1.35
CA LEU A 3 -5.41 18.21 -2.60
C LEU A 3 -3.91 17.91 -2.63
N LEU A 4 -3.55 16.71 -3.05
CA LEU A 4 -2.16 16.31 -3.28
C LEU A 4 -1.93 16.27 -4.79
N THR A 5 -0.86 16.89 -5.23
CA THR A 5 -0.38 16.77 -6.60
C THR A 5 0.49 15.53 -6.76
N GLU A 6 0.55 14.98 -7.96
CA GLU A 6 1.42 13.84 -8.25
C GLU A 6 2.90 14.15 -7.97
N THR A 7 3.32 15.39 -8.18
CA THR A 7 4.69 15.84 -7.87
C THR A 7 4.98 15.76 -6.37
N GLU A 8 4.03 16.18 -5.52
CA GLU A 8 4.13 16.07 -4.06
C GLU A 8 4.18 14.61 -3.59
N VAL A 9 3.37 13.74 -4.19
CA VAL A 9 3.39 12.28 -3.95
C VAL A 9 4.76 11.69 -4.27
N ARG A 10 5.28 11.96 -5.47
CA ARG A 10 6.60 11.47 -5.91
C ARG A 10 7.74 12.02 -5.06
N ALA A 11 7.68 13.30 -4.68
CA ALA A 11 8.67 13.91 -3.80
C ALA A 11 8.70 13.21 -2.43
N ARG A 12 7.54 12.90 -1.85
CA ARG A 12 7.45 12.18 -0.58
C ARG A 12 8.01 10.76 -0.69
N ALA A 13 7.73 10.06 -1.77
CA ALA A 13 8.25 8.71 -2.02
C ALA A 13 9.79 8.66 -2.04
N ARG A 14 10.42 9.68 -2.63
CA ARG A 14 11.89 9.83 -2.62
C ARG A 14 12.43 9.98 -1.21
N GLN A 15 11.78 10.82 -0.39
CA GLN A 15 12.15 10.99 1.03
C GLN A 15 12.03 9.67 1.79
N MET A 16 10.92 8.94 1.65
CA MET A 16 10.75 7.63 2.31
C MET A 16 11.80 6.62 1.89
N THR A 17 12.15 6.56 0.60
CA THR A 17 13.19 5.66 0.10
C THR A 17 14.56 5.99 0.71
N THR A 18 14.89 7.28 0.85
CA THR A 18 16.15 7.69 1.51
C THR A 18 16.16 7.32 3.00
N LEU A 19 15.06 7.53 3.72
CA LEU A 19 14.92 7.15 5.13
C LEU A 19 15.02 5.63 5.31
N ARG A 20 14.33 4.86 4.45
CA ARG A 20 14.39 3.39 4.46
C ARG A 20 15.77 2.86 4.13
N LYS A 21 16.51 3.45 3.19
CA LYS A 21 17.91 3.03 2.91
C LYS A 21 18.82 3.22 4.13
N SER A 22 18.59 4.28 4.90
CA SER A 22 19.32 4.51 6.16
C SER A 22 18.90 3.52 7.25
N ALA A 23 17.60 3.23 7.39
CA ALA A 23 17.05 2.34 8.41
C ALA A 23 17.16 0.83 8.09
N ALA A 24 17.17 0.44 6.81
CA ALA A 24 17.38 -0.94 6.36
C ALA A 24 18.81 -1.44 6.64
N ARG A 25 19.72 -0.51 6.96
CA ARG A 25 21.02 -0.84 7.55
C ARG A 25 20.90 -1.35 9.00
N GLU A 26 19.71 -1.28 9.60
CA GLU A 26 19.52 -1.44 11.05
C GLU A 26 18.45 -2.47 11.47
N ILE A 27 17.49 -2.92 10.63
CA ILE A 27 16.37 -3.81 11.10
C ILE A 27 15.92 -4.89 10.08
N LEU A 28 15.74 -6.13 10.57
CA LEU A 28 15.10 -7.30 9.93
C LEU A 28 13.57 -7.14 9.86
N THR A 29 12.96 -7.49 8.73
CA THR A 29 11.52 -7.35 8.44
C THR A 29 10.62 -8.18 9.36
N GLU A 30 9.77 -7.51 10.15
CA GLU A 30 8.61 -8.13 10.81
C GLU A 30 7.43 -8.25 9.84
N THR A 31 6.95 -9.46 9.63
CA THR A 31 5.70 -9.73 8.90
C THR A 31 4.51 -9.38 9.79
N ALA A 32 3.51 -8.68 9.26
CA ALA A 32 2.34 -8.30 10.05
C ALA A 32 1.57 -9.53 10.56
N SER A 33 1.41 -9.62 11.89
CA SER A 33 0.70 -10.72 12.54
C SER A 33 -0.77 -10.82 12.09
N ALA A 34 -1.36 -12.00 12.27
CA ALA A 34 -2.75 -12.27 11.90
C ALA A 34 -3.79 -11.40 12.63
N GLY A 35 -3.39 -10.68 13.70
CA GLY A 35 -4.24 -9.78 14.48
C GLY A 35 -4.06 -8.29 14.17
N ALA A 36 -3.23 -7.93 13.18
CA ALA A 36 -2.99 -6.53 12.83
C ALA A 36 -4.29 -5.84 12.37
N ARG A 37 -4.61 -4.70 12.99
CA ARG A 37 -5.66 -3.79 12.57
C ARG A 37 -5.06 -2.61 11.81
N PHE A 38 -5.81 -2.10 10.86
CA PHE A 38 -5.38 -0.97 10.03
C PHE A 38 -6.48 0.10 10.02
N ASP A 39 -6.09 1.35 9.85
CA ASP A 39 -7.04 2.44 9.63
C ASP A 39 -7.50 2.44 8.17
N VAL A 40 -6.59 2.14 7.24
CA VAL A 40 -6.84 2.18 5.80
C VAL A 40 -6.40 0.91 5.09
N PHE A 41 -7.30 0.30 4.33
CA PHE A 41 -6.99 -0.66 3.28
C PHE A 41 -6.73 0.11 1.97
N LEU A 42 -5.49 0.12 1.48
CA LEU A 42 -5.13 0.81 0.25
C LEU A 42 -5.26 -0.13 -0.96
N SER A 43 -6.43 -0.11 -1.59
CA SER A 43 -6.68 -0.83 -2.84
C SER A 43 -6.03 -0.10 -4.01
N HIS A 44 -5.33 -0.82 -4.87
CA HIS A 44 -4.61 -0.26 -6.02
C HIS A 44 -4.46 -1.30 -7.14
N SER A 45 -4.12 -0.83 -8.34
CA SER A 45 -3.72 -1.71 -9.44
C SER A 45 -2.38 -2.38 -9.14
N SER A 46 -2.23 -3.66 -9.50
CA SER A 46 -0.93 -4.34 -9.41
C SER A 46 0.14 -3.67 -10.30
N SER A 47 -0.28 -2.94 -11.32
CA SER A 47 0.58 -2.16 -12.22
C SER A 47 0.84 -0.73 -11.74
N GLU A 48 0.30 -0.33 -10.59
CA GLU A 48 0.54 1.01 -10.05
C GLU A 48 2.05 1.23 -9.78
N PRO A 49 2.63 2.38 -10.16
CA PRO A 49 4.03 2.68 -9.90
C PRO A 49 4.33 2.68 -8.40
N GLU A 50 5.41 2.00 -7.99
CA GLU A 50 5.75 1.86 -6.57
C GLU A 50 5.95 3.22 -5.87
N GLU A 51 6.48 4.20 -6.57
CA GLU A 51 6.67 5.56 -6.03
C GLU A 51 5.34 6.27 -5.72
N ILE A 52 4.27 5.99 -6.47
CA ILE A 52 2.95 6.56 -6.19
C ILE A 52 2.41 5.95 -4.90
N LEU A 53 2.48 4.61 -4.77
CA LEU A 53 2.05 3.90 -3.57
C LEU A 53 2.84 4.32 -2.33
N LEU A 54 4.17 4.42 -2.43
CA LEU A 54 5.03 4.89 -1.34
C LEU A 54 4.69 6.32 -0.95
N GLY A 55 4.51 7.22 -1.93
CA GLY A 55 4.17 8.61 -1.64
C GLY A 55 2.85 8.75 -0.90
N ILE A 56 1.78 8.10 -1.40
CA ILE A 56 0.45 8.08 -0.76
C ILE A 56 0.54 7.51 0.65
N LYS A 57 1.22 6.36 0.79
CA LYS A 57 1.44 5.72 2.10
C LYS A 57 2.14 6.66 3.07
N GLY A 58 3.19 7.36 2.63
CA GLY A 58 3.91 8.33 3.44
C GLY A 58 3.04 9.45 3.97
N TYR A 59 2.21 10.06 3.11
CA TYR A 59 1.28 11.11 3.55
C TYR A 59 0.26 10.62 4.57
N LEU A 60 -0.26 9.40 4.40
CA LEU A 60 -1.24 8.83 5.32
C LEU A 60 -0.58 8.43 6.65
N GLU A 61 0.65 7.92 6.63
CA GLU A 61 1.43 7.66 7.85
C GLU A 61 1.82 8.94 8.59
N ASP A 62 2.17 10.01 7.88
CA ASP A 62 2.44 11.33 8.47
C ASP A 62 1.20 11.91 9.16
N ALA A 63 0.02 11.55 8.68
CA ALA A 63 -1.26 11.86 9.32
C ALA A 63 -1.59 10.92 10.51
N GLY A 64 -0.69 9.99 10.85
CA GLY A 64 -0.84 9.06 11.97
C GLY A 64 -1.70 7.83 11.67
N LEU A 65 -1.98 7.53 10.39
CA LEU A 65 -2.81 6.41 9.99
C LEU A 65 -1.96 5.16 9.73
N SER A 66 -2.44 4.02 10.21
CA SER A 66 -1.91 2.70 9.88
C SER A 66 -2.53 2.17 8.58
N LEU A 67 -1.69 1.66 7.68
CA LEU A 67 -2.11 1.22 6.34
C LEU A 67 -1.81 -0.24 6.09
N TYR A 68 -2.78 -0.91 5.47
CA TYR A 68 -2.57 -2.15 4.75
C TYR A 68 -2.30 -1.88 3.28
N VAL A 69 -1.15 -2.36 2.79
CA VAL A 69 -0.80 -2.41 1.36
C VAL A 69 -0.26 -3.81 1.09
N ASP A 70 -0.95 -4.60 0.27
CA ASP A 70 -0.64 -6.01 0.03
C ASP A 70 0.82 -6.25 -0.36
N ARG A 71 1.37 -5.48 -1.31
CA ARG A 71 2.77 -5.56 -1.76
C ARG A 71 3.79 -5.43 -0.62
N TYR A 72 3.48 -4.62 0.39
CA TYR A 72 4.42 -4.34 1.50
C TYR A 72 4.16 -5.20 2.73
N THR A 73 2.88 -5.46 3.03
CA THR A 73 2.46 -6.17 4.24
C THR A 73 2.50 -7.69 4.05
N ASP A 74 2.08 -8.17 2.88
CA ASP A 74 2.00 -9.60 2.55
C ASP A 74 2.73 -9.85 1.20
N PRO A 75 4.07 -9.65 1.11
CA PRO A 75 4.83 -9.66 -0.15
C PRO A 75 4.83 -11.03 -0.88
N HIS A 76 4.36 -12.09 -0.21
CA HIS A 76 4.15 -13.41 -0.79
C HIS A 76 2.88 -13.50 -1.66
N LEU A 77 1.98 -12.52 -1.59
CA LEU A 77 0.78 -12.48 -2.43
C LEU A 77 1.20 -12.12 -3.86
N SER A 78 1.00 -13.05 -4.79
CA SER A 78 1.27 -12.81 -6.20
C SER A 78 0.08 -12.08 -6.84
N PRO A 79 0.27 -10.89 -7.43
CA PRO A 79 -0.81 -10.18 -8.12
C PRO A 79 -1.26 -10.88 -9.41
N GLU A 80 -0.42 -11.75 -9.99
CA GLU A 80 -0.71 -12.48 -11.23
C GLU A 80 -1.57 -13.72 -11.01
N LYS A 81 -1.64 -14.22 -9.77
CA LYS A 81 -2.32 -15.48 -9.43
C LYS A 81 -3.18 -15.32 -8.19
N VAL A 82 -4.38 -14.79 -8.41
CA VAL A 82 -5.42 -14.72 -7.38
C VAL A 82 -6.02 -16.11 -7.17
N THR A 83 -5.62 -16.77 -6.07
CA THR A 83 -6.21 -18.04 -5.61
C THR A 83 -7.29 -17.78 -4.55
N GLN A 84 -8.13 -18.79 -4.26
CA GLN A 84 -9.11 -18.70 -3.17
C GLN A 84 -8.46 -18.35 -1.82
N GLU A 85 -7.26 -18.86 -1.58
CA GLU A 85 -6.48 -18.60 -0.36
C GLU A 85 -6.04 -17.14 -0.29
N THR A 86 -5.42 -16.61 -1.35
CA THR A 86 -5.02 -15.18 -1.41
C THR A 86 -6.24 -14.26 -1.26
N ALA A 87 -7.37 -14.59 -1.89
CA ALA A 87 -8.62 -13.86 -1.73
C ALA A 87 -9.19 -13.94 -0.31
N LYS A 88 -8.94 -15.03 0.43
CA LYS A 88 -9.34 -15.15 1.84
C LYS A 88 -8.49 -14.25 2.73
N ILE A 89 -7.18 -14.20 2.48
CA ILE A 89 -6.25 -13.30 3.18
C ILE A 89 -6.66 -11.84 2.96
N LEU A 90 -6.79 -11.41 1.70
CA LEU A 90 -7.20 -10.03 1.36
C LEU A 90 -8.54 -9.64 1.97
N ARG A 91 -9.54 -10.55 1.94
CA ARG A 91 -10.83 -10.32 2.61
C ARG A 91 -10.68 -10.17 4.13
N GLY A 92 -9.79 -10.93 4.75
CA GLY A 92 -9.46 -10.79 6.16
C GLY A 92 -8.85 -9.43 6.47
N ARG A 93 -7.86 -9.00 5.67
CA ARG A 93 -7.17 -7.71 5.81
C ARG A 93 -8.12 -6.53 5.61
N LEU A 94 -9.02 -6.62 4.64
CA LEU A 94 -10.08 -5.65 4.40
C LEU A 94 -11.04 -5.53 5.60
N ARG A 95 -11.46 -6.66 6.20
CA ARG A 95 -12.30 -6.65 7.42
C ARG A 95 -11.56 -6.15 8.66
N ALA A 96 -10.24 -6.26 8.68
CA ALA A 96 -9.39 -5.72 9.75
C ALA A 96 -9.05 -4.24 9.55
N SER A 97 -9.53 -3.63 8.47
CA SER A 97 -9.32 -2.20 8.16
C SER A 97 -10.59 -1.40 8.45
N GLN A 98 -10.43 -0.18 8.98
CA GLN A 98 -11.58 0.69 9.31
C GLN A 98 -12.19 1.35 8.06
N SER A 99 -11.36 1.58 7.04
CA SER A 99 -11.77 2.20 5.78
C SER A 99 -11.06 1.57 4.59
N LEU A 100 -11.62 1.77 3.40
CA LEU A 100 -10.99 1.41 2.13
C LEU A 100 -10.72 2.70 1.35
N LEU A 101 -9.49 2.85 0.90
CA LEU A 101 -9.10 3.90 -0.04
C LEU A 101 -8.68 3.23 -1.35
N TYR A 102 -9.26 3.69 -2.45
CA TYR A 102 -8.99 3.16 -3.77
C TYR A 102 -8.15 4.15 -4.57
N VAL A 103 -6.96 3.73 -4.98
CA VAL A 103 -6.13 4.48 -5.91
C VAL A 103 -6.70 4.26 -7.31
N TYR A 104 -7.19 5.35 -7.90
CA TYR A 104 -7.70 5.36 -9.27
C TYR A 104 -6.74 6.15 -10.16
N SER A 105 -6.31 5.50 -11.24
CA SER A 105 -5.27 5.96 -12.16
C SER A 105 -5.47 5.32 -13.53
N ASP A 106 -4.70 5.72 -14.55
CA ASP A 106 -4.68 5.05 -15.85
C ASP A 106 -4.23 3.57 -15.75
N HIS A 107 -3.53 3.20 -14.67
CA HIS A 107 -3.17 1.81 -14.39
C HIS A 107 -4.33 0.98 -13.82
N SER A 108 -5.44 1.63 -13.48
CA SER A 108 -6.64 1.01 -12.91
C SER A 108 -7.65 0.57 -13.96
N GLU A 109 -7.40 0.88 -15.24
CA GLU A 109 -8.31 0.53 -16.33
C GLU A 109 -8.40 -1.00 -16.52
N LEU A 110 -9.64 -1.48 -16.61
CA LEU A 110 -9.93 -2.74 -17.27
C LEU A 110 -9.82 -2.47 -18.77
N LEU A 111 -8.96 -3.23 -19.48
CA LEU A 111 -8.90 -3.21 -20.94
C LEU A 111 -10.33 -3.16 -21.52
N PRO A 112 -10.63 -2.24 -22.45
CA PRO A 112 -11.96 -2.19 -23.06
C PRO A 112 -12.26 -3.55 -23.68
N VAL A 113 -13.41 -4.11 -23.28
CA VAL A 113 -13.95 -5.40 -23.73
C VAL A 113 -14.44 -5.31 -25.16
#